data_AF-A0A2H5WYQ5-F1
#
_entry.id   AF-A0A2H5WYQ5-F1
#
_cell.length_a   1.000
_cell.length_b   1.000
_cell.length_c   1.000
_cell.angle_alpha   90.00
_cell.angle_beta   90.00
_cell.angle_gamma   90.00
#
_symmetry.space_group_name_H-M   'P 1'
#
loop_
_entity.id
_entity.type
_entity.pdbx_description
1 polymer ?
#
loop_
_entity_poly.entity_id
_entity_poly.type
_entity_poly.pdbx_seq_one_letter_code
_entity_poly.pdbx_strand_id
1 'polypeptide(L)'
;MKNIVQVVWSLGIAVSAMIWIVHSEQQLTGSCSSDCAVKDIQVLLRPGKIYEISFSKPLPVFEKKTYVLEARGGTPIRHEWLGGRVKILKQSSTVVRFKTLTLKEALREAELNNKQFPDAPVDLDFVRYEYEHGAPFSLDYTAITSSRLVAEKRLMFSVETERSRRQARQVVVKDRGIEIIPVAAQANKEVPVRFFLTPIGKDKTFYIMPLDRCPNPGTIATSGR
;
A
#
# COMPACT_ATOMS: atom_id res chain seq x y z
N MET A 1 17.19 -5.15 78.07
CA MET A 1 15.79 -5.54 78.33
C MET A 1 14.88 -4.55 77.60
N LYS A 2 13.93 -5.04 76.80
CA LYS A 2 12.59 -4.45 76.51
C LYS A 2 12.57 -3.00 75.97
N ASN A 3 12.07 -2.62 74.78
CA ASN A 3 11.11 -3.12 73.79
C ASN A 3 11.43 -2.34 72.48
N ILE A 4 11.58 -2.94 71.29
CA ILE A 4 10.55 -3.18 70.25
C ILE A 4 9.34 -2.22 70.26
N VAL A 5 9.08 -1.61 69.09
CA VAL A 5 7.78 -1.40 68.41
C VAL A 5 7.52 0.05 67.98
N GLN A 6 7.07 0.19 66.72
CA GLN A 6 6.53 1.36 66.00
C GLN A 6 7.58 2.37 65.50
N VAL A 7 7.86 2.52 64.21
CA VAL A 7 6.96 2.53 63.05
C VAL A 7 7.69 1.93 61.84
N VAL A 8 7.36 0.68 61.52
CA VAL A 8 7.36 0.19 60.13
C VAL A 8 6.09 0.77 59.49
N TRP A 9 6.10 1.01 58.18
CA TRP A 9 5.01 1.52 57.32
C TRP A 9 5.06 3.02 56.95
N SER A 10 6.17 3.41 56.33
CA SER A 10 6.16 4.38 55.23
C SER A 10 7.39 4.09 54.35
N LEU A 11 7.42 2.92 53.69
CA LEU A 11 7.16 2.83 52.24
C LEU A 11 7.78 4.06 51.54
N GLY A 12 9.01 3.98 51.07
CA GLY A 12 9.36 3.06 49.99
C GLY A 12 8.69 3.43 48.66
N ILE A 13 8.29 4.69 48.47
CA ILE A 13 7.66 5.20 47.23
C ILE A 13 8.41 6.41 46.61
N ALA A 14 9.42 6.96 47.29
CA ALA A 14 10.04 8.22 46.84
C ALA A 14 11.31 8.08 45.97
N VAL A 15 11.79 6.86 45.64
CA VAL A 15 13.02 6.69 44.83
C VAL A 15 12.79 5.88 43.54
N SER A 16 11.59 5.36 43.30
CA SER A 16 11.27 4.60 42.08
C SER A 16 10.58 5.43 40.98
N ALA A 17 10.37 6.73 41.19
CA ALA A 17 9.61 7.58 40.28
C ALA A 17 10.46 8.45 39.32
N MET A 18 11.79 8.40 39.40
CA MET A 18 12.68 9.17 38.49
C MET A 18 13.51 8.32 37.51
N ILE A 19 13.26 7.01 37.41
CA ILE A 19 13.92 6.14 36.41
C ILE A 19 12.93 5.58 35.37
N TRP A 20 11.63 5.82 35.52
CA TRP A 20 10.59 5.34 34.60
C TRP A 20 10.10 6.32 33.53
N ILE A 21 10.71 7.52 33.43
CA ILE A 21 10.41 8.48 32.34
C ILE A 21 11.38 8.33 31.15
N VAL A 22 12.38 7.45 31.24
CA VAL A 22 13.34 7.19 30.13
C VAL A 22 13.20 5.77 29.55
N HIS A 23 12.11 5.05 29.84
CA HIS A 23 11.85 3.70 29.29
C HIS A 23 10.50 3.52 28.59
N SER A 24 9.75 4.61 28.34
CA SER A 24 8.48 4.56 27.60
C SER A 24 8.58 4.98 26.12
N GLU A 25 9.77 5.24 25.59
CA GLU A 25 9.98 5.54 24.15
C GLU A 25 10.52 4.34 23.35
N GLN A 26 10.70 3.18 23.95
CA GLN A 26 11.22 2.00 23.26
C GLN A 26 10.28 0.81 23.44
N GLN A 27 9.24 0.70 22.60
CA GLN A 27 8.71 -0.59 22.14
C GLN A 27 7.64 -0.51 21.02
N LEU A 28 7.75 0.45 20.09
CA LEU A 28 7.14 0.33 18.76
C LEU A 28 8.16 0.46 17.62
N THR A 29 9.45 0.45 17.94
CA THR A 29 10.50 0.12 16.97
C THR A 29 10.59 -1.40 16.85
N GLY A 30 9.54 -1.99 16.30
CA GLY A 30 9.72 -3.18 15.48
C GLY A 30 10.64 -2.78 14.34
N SER A 31 11.95 -2.90 14.59
CA SER A 31 13.03 -2.87 13.61
C SER A 31 12.71 -3.98 12.62
N CYS A 32 11.92 -3.65 11.60
CA CYS A 32 12.14 -4.31 10.35
C CYS A 32 13.43 -3.73 9.82
N SER A 33 14.48 -4.55 9.88
CA SER A 33 15.57 -4.42 8.93
C SER A 33 14.96 -4.31 7.53
N SER A 34 15.69 -3.70 6.62
CA SER A 34 15.35 -3.51 5.19
C SER A 34 14.87 -4.77 4.45
N ASP A 35 14.93 -5.93 5.09
CA ASP A 35 14.67 -7.25 4.51
C ASP A 35 13.33 -7.84 4.96
N CYS A 36 12.56 -7.14 5.80
CA CYS A 36 11.18 -7.51 6.06
C CYS A 36 10.29 -7.21 4.85
N ALA A 37 9.66 -8.25 4.33
CA ALA A 37 8.50 -8.10 3.49
C ALA A 37 7.35 -7.44 4.29
N VAL A 38 6.71 -6.42 3.71
CA VAL A 38 5.59 -5.68 4.33
C VAL A 38 4.30 -5.96 3.58
N LYS A 39 3.15 -5.91 4.24
CA LYS A 39 1.89 -6.04 3.52
C LYS A 39 1.66 -4.77 2.69
N ASP A 40 1.21 -4.93 1.46
CA ASP A 40 1.02 -3.83 0.49
C ASP A 40 0.16 -2.68 1.07
N ILE A 41 -0.95 -3.01 1.74
CA ILE A 41 -1.89 -2.04 2.33
C ILE A 41 -1.22 -1.09 3.33
N GLN A 42 -0.14 -1.54 3.97
CA GLN A 42 0.59 -0.79 4.99
C GLN A 42 1.42 0.34 4.38
N VAL A 43 1.74 0.27 3.09
CA VAL A 43 2.62 1.25 2.45
C VAL A 43 1.83 2.50 2.12
N LEU A 44 2.26 3.63 2.70
CA LEU A 44 1.72 4.95 2.41
C LEU A 44 2.41 5.53 1.17
N LEU A 45 1.64 5.76 0.12
CA LEU A 45 2.13 6.37 -1.11
C LEU A 45 1.79 7.86 -1.13
N ARG A 46 2.83 8.69 -1.24
CA ARG A 46 2.70 10.14 -1.33
C ARG A 46 1.99 10.58 -2.60
N PRO A 47 1.00 11.48 -2.49
CA PRO A 47 0.39 12.21 -3.59
C PRO A 47 1.39 12.72 -4.64
N GLY A 48 1.10 12.49 -5.92
CA GLY A 48 1.85 13.07 -7.03
C GLY A 48 3.24 12.46 -7.28
N LYS A 49 3.66 11.47 -6.47
CA LYS A 49 4.98 10.84 -6.61
C LYS A 49 4.93 9.63 -7.54
N ILE A 50 6.09 9.33 -8.12
CA ILE A 50 6.30 8.23 -9.05
C ILE A 50 6.93 7.07 -8.31
N TYR A 51 6.39 5.88 -8.56
CA TYR A 51 6.86 4.63 -7.98
C TYR A 51 7.06 3.60 -9.09
N GLU A 52 7.88 2.62 -8.76
CA GLU A 52 8.17 1.48 -9.61
C GLU A 52 7.95 0.19 -8.82
N ILE A 53 7.16 -0.72 -9.38
CA ILE A 53 7.04 -2.09 -8.90
C ILE A 53 7.81 -2.97 -9.86
N SER A 54 8.82 -3.68 -9.34
CA SER A 54 9.53 -4.72 -10.07
C SER A 54 9.09 -6.10 -9.61
N PHE A 55 9.20 -7.08 -10.51
CA PHE A 55 8.75 -8.44 -10.27
C PHE A 55 9.92 -9.41 -10.22
N SER A 56 9.90 -10.37 -9.31
CA SER A 56 10.93 -11.43 -9.27
C SER A 56 10.89 -12.35 -10.49
N LYS A 57 9.76 -12.40 -11.20
CA LYS A 57 9.53 -13.19 -12.41
C LYS A 57 8.69 -12.36 -13.38
N PRO A 58 8.90 -12.49 -14.70
CA PRO A 58 8.09 -11.78 -15.68
C PRO A 58 6.60 -12.11 -15.54
N LEU A 59 5.76 -11.08 -15.45
CA LEU A 59 4.31 -11.15 -15.62
C LEU A 59 3.96 -11.00 -17.11
N PRO A 60 2.90 -11.66 -17.62
CA PRO A 60 2.43 -11.43 -18.98
C PRO A 60 2.10 -9.95 -19.19
N VAL A 61 2.76 -9.27 -20.15
CA VAL A 61 2.49 -7.86 -20.49
C VAL A 61 2.43 -7.64 -22.01
N PHE A 62 1.68 -6.63 -22.45
CA PHE A 62 1.23 -6.39 -23.83
C PHE A 62 2.02 -5.18 -24.18
N GLU A 63 3.21 -5.43 -24.68
CA GLU A 63 3.87 -4.41 -25.45
C GLU A 63 3.01 -4.25 -26.70
N LYS A 64 2.56 -3.04 -26.95
CA LYS A 64 1.54 -2.65 -27.94
C LYS A 64 1.91 -3.00 -29.41
N LYS A 65 2.86 -3.90 -29.64
CA LYS A 65 3.46 -4.21 -30.94
C LYS A 65 3.76 -5.68 -31.23
N THR A 66 3.47 -6.65 -30.36
CA THR A 66 3.81 -8.03 -30.70
C THR A 66 2.70 -8.99 -30.30
N TYR A 67 1.92 -9.42 -31.31
CA TYR A 67 1.27 -10.72 -31.27
C TYR A 67 2.39 -11.75 -31.21
N VAL A 68 2.88 -12.06 -30.01
CA VAL A 68 3.70 -13.25 -29.82
C VAL A 68 2.74 -14.43 -29.94
N LEU A 69 2.51 -14.82 -31.20
CA LEU A 69 2.13 -16.16 -31.59
C LEU A 69 3.26 -17.08 -31.12
N GLU A 70 3.32 -17.38 -29.82
CA GLU A 70 4.13 -18.48 -29.33
C GLU A 70 3.41 -19.79 -29.67
N ALA A 71 3.61 -20.18 -30.93
CA ALA A 71 4.04 -21.51 -31.35
C ALA A 71 3.29 -22.78 -30.88
N ARG A 72 2.09 -22.72 -30.27
CA ARG A 72 1.30 -23.91 -29.91
C ARG A 72 -0.23 -23.71 -29.94
N GLY A 73 -0.77 -22.99 -30.92
CA GLY A 73 -2.23 -22.93 -31.14
C GLY A 73 -3.04 -22.31 -29.99
N GLY A 74 -2.41 -21.51 -29.12
CA GLY A 74 -3.05 -20.91 -27.95
C GLY A 74 -3.82 -19.63 -28.28
N THR A 75 -4.95 -19.44 -27.59
CA THR A 75 -5.73 -18.20 -27.60
C THR A 75 -4.90 -17.01 -27.08
N PRO A 76 -4.96 -15.83 -27.71
CA PRO A 76 -4.22 -14.65 -27.25
C PRO A 76 -4.64 -14.24 -25.83
N ILE A 77 -3.65 -13.94 -24.98
CA ILE A 77 -3.85 -13.43 -23.62
C ILE A 77 -3.74 -11.91 -23.66
N ARG A 78 -4.83 -11.22 -23.29
CA ARG A 78 -4.84 -9.79 -23.01
C ARG A 78 -4.55 -9.59 -21.53
N HIS A 79 -3.87 -8.51 -21.18
CA HIS A 79 -3.71 -8.14 -19.78
C HIS A 79 -3.64 -6.63 -19.64
N GLU A 80 -3.91 -6.14 -18.45
CA GLU A 80 -3.93 -4.72 -18.16
C GLU A 80 -3.62 -4.47 -16.68
N TRP A 81 -2.99 -3.33 -16.42
CA TRP A 81 -2.91 -2.78 -15.07
C TRP A 81 -3.93 -1.67 -14.93
N LEU A 82 -4.84 -1.81 -13.97
CA LEU A 82 -5.88 -0.84 -13.65
C LEU A 82 -5.54 -0.18 -12.32
N GLY A 83 -5.76 1.13 -12.22
CA GLY A 83 -5.42 1.91 -11.04
C GLY A 83 -6.51 2.88 -10.66
N GLY A 84 -7.11 2.70 -9.48
CA GLY A 84 -8.20 3.58 -9.02
C GLY A 84 -7.74 5.01 -8.64
N ARG A 85 -6.43 5.22 -8.40
CA ARG A 85 -5.82 6.52 -8.03
C ARG A 85 -4.39 6.69 -8.54
N VAL A 86 -4.05 6.00 -9.62
CA VAL A 86 -2.72 6.06 -10.20
C VAL A 86 -2.79 6.19 -11.70
N LYS A 87 -1.84 6.94 -12.26
CA LYS A 87 -1.59 6.98 -13.70
C LYS A 87 -0.44 6.05 -14.03
N ILE A 88 -0.70 5.02 -14.84
CA ILE A 88 0.34 4.13 -15.36
C ILE A 88 1.22 4.92 -16.35
N LEU A 89 2.53 4.89 -16.13
CA LEU A 89 3.54 5.59 -16.94
C LEU A 89 4.33 4.63 -17.82
N LYS A 90 4.64 3.44 -17.30
CA LYS A 90 5.35 2.38 -18.01
C LYS A 90 4.78 1.04 -17.55
N GLN A 91 4.62 0.13 -18.50
CA GLN A 91 4.20 -1.23 -18.26
C GLN A 91 5.09 -2.15 -19.11
N SER A 92 5.78 -3.09 -18.48
CA SER A 92 6.47 -4.21 -19.12
C SER A 92 6.32 -5.48 -18.27
N SER A 93 6.77 -6.61 -18.80
CA SER A 93 6.66 -7.89 -18.11
C SER A 93 7.43 -7.95 -16.79
N THR A 94 8.41 -7.07 -16.58
CA THR A 94 9.27 -7.07 -15.39
C THR A 94 9.05 -5.89 -14.46
N VAL A 95 8.37 -4.84 -14.94
CA VAL A 95 8.24 -3.60 -14.20
C VAL A 95 6.97 -2.83 -14.56
N VAL A 96 6.37 -2.20 -13.55
CA VAL A 96 5.31 -1.20 -13.71
C VAL A 96 5.75 0.09 -13.03
N ARG A 97 5.75 1.18 -13.79
CA ARG A 97 5.96 2.52 -13.26
C ARG A 97 4.65 3.28 -13.28
N PHE A 98 4.29 3.86 -12.15
CA PHE A 98 3.05 4.61 -12.02
C PHE A 98 3.27 5.88 -11.20
N LYS A 99 2.43 6.88 -11.46
CA LYS A 99 2.33 8.09 -10.65
C LYS A 99 1.07 8.01 -9.82
N THR A 100 1.18 8.23 -8.52
CA THR A 100 -0.02 8.47 -7.69
C THR A 100 -0.63 9.82 -8.05
N LEU A 101 -1.95 9.85 -8.20
CA LEU A 101 -2.65 11.09 -8.48
C LEU A 101 -2.64 11.98 -7.23
N THR A 102 -2.48 13.29 -7.44
CA THR A 102 -2.82 14.30 -6.43
C THR A 102 -4.34 14.40 -6.26
N LEU A 103 -4.84 14.97 -5.16
CA LEU A 103 -6.28 15.23 -4.99
C LEU A 103 -6.85 16.01 -6.17
N LYS A 104 -6.15 17.06 -6.63
CA LYS A 104 -6.55 17.86 -7.78
C LYS A 104 -6.65 17.03 -9.07
N GLU A 105 -5.73 16.10 -9.29
CA GLU A 105 -5.77 15.21 -10.45
C GLU A 105 -6.90 14.18 -10.34
N ALA A 106 -7.11 13.59 -9.16
CA ALA A 106 -8.19 12.64 -8.92
C ALA A 106 -9.58 13.26 -9.12
N LEU A 107 -9.80 14.47 -8.57
CA LEU A 107 -11.06 15.22 -8.78
C LEU A 107 -11.27 15.55 -10.27
N ARG A 108 -10.21 15.96 -10.97
CA ARG A 108 -10.29 16.24 -12.41
C ARG A 108 -10.65 14.99 -13.22
N GLU A 109 -10.09 13.82 -12.88
CA GLU A 109 -10.44 12.56 -13.54
C GLU A 109 -11.91 12.18 -13.26
N ALA A 110 -12.38 12.34 -12.03
CA ALA A 110 -13.78 12.11 -11.68
C ALA A 110 -14.73 13.08 -12.43
N GLU A 111 -14.39 14.36 -12.54
CA GLU A 111 -15.15 15.34 -13.35
C GLU A 111 -15.21 14.96 -14.83
N LEU A 112 -14.11 14.45 -15.40
CA LEU A 112 -14.08 13.99 -16.78
C LEU A 112 -14.93 12.73 -16.97
N ASN A 113 -14.88 11.78 -16.03
CA ASN A 113 -15.72 10.60 -16.03
C ASN A 113 -17.21 10.97 -15.95
N ASN A 114 -17.59 11.92 -15.10
CA ASN A 114 -18.99 12.37 -14.99
C ASN A 114 -19.50 13.02 -16.28
N LYS A 115 -18.63 13.68 -17.04
CA LYS A 115 -18.97 14.21 -18.36
C LYS A 115 -19.12 13.12 -19.41
N GLN A 116 -18.31 12.07 -19.33
CA GLN A 116 -18.33 10.97 -20.29
C GLN A 116 -19.44 9.95 -20.01
N PHE A 117 -19.79 9.76 -18.73
CA PHE A 117 -20.76 8.78 -18.23
C PHE A 117 -21.77 9.46 -17.29
N PRO A 118 -22.69 10.27 -17.83
CA PRO A 118 -23.62 11.06 -17.02
C PRO A 118 -24.62 10.20 -16.22
N ASP A 119 -24.90 8.97 -16.66
CA ASP A 119 -25.86 8.07 -16.03
C ASP A 119 -25.32 7.35 -14.78
N ALA A 120 -24.01 7.47 -14.51
CA ALA A 120 -23.34 6.88 -13.36
C ALA A 120 -22.27 7.83 -12.80
N PRO A 121 -22.67 8.99 -12.26
CA PRO A 121 -21.72 9.99 -11.80
C PRO A 121 -20.96 9.50 -10.56
N VAL A 122 -19.66 9.78 -10.56
CA VAL A 122 -18.78 9.70 -9.39
C VAL A 122 -19.03 10.91 -8.50
N ASP A 123 -19.32 10.67 -7.22
CA ASP A 123 -19.43 11.73 -6.22
C ASP A 123 -18.04 12.35 -5.91
N LEU A 124 -17.89 13.64 -6.23
CA LEU A 124 -16.64 14.38 -6.03
C LEU A 124 -16.32 14.63 -4.55
N ASP A 125 -17.33 14.81 -3.72
CA ASP A 125 -17.15 15.02 -2.28
C ASP A 125 -16.73 13.69 -1.62
N PHE A 126 -17.29 12.58 -2.09
CA PHE A 126 -16.81 11.25 -1.71
C PHE A 126 -15.34 11.03 -2.10
N VAL A 127 -14.94 11.36 -3.34
CA VAL A 127 -13.53 11.26 -3.78
C VAL A 127 -12.62 12.11 -2.90
N ARG A 128 -13.04 13.33 -2.56
CA ARG A 128 -12.28 14.22 -1.66
C ARG A 128 -12.15 13.60 -0.28
N TYR A 129 -13.26 13.17 0.31
CA TYR A 129 -13.28 12.56 1.63
C TYR A 129 -12.34 11.36 1.69
N GLU A 130 -12.44 10.45 0.74
CA GLU A 130 -11.57 9.27 0.68
C GLU A 130 -10.09 9.64 0.61
N TYR A 131 -9.74 10.65 -0.20
CA TYR A 131 -8.37 11.09 -0.35
C TYR A 131 -7.80 11.70 0.94
N GLU A 132 -8.56 12.63 1.55
CA GLU A 132 -8.18 13.32 2.79
C GLU A 132 -8.04 12.36 3.98
N HIS A 133 -8.81 11.28 3.96
CA HIS A 133 -8.77 10.24 5.00
C HIS A 133 -7.78 9.10 4.68
N GLY A 134 -7.04 9.21 3.57
CA GLY A 134 -6.02 8.22 3.21
C GLY A 134 -6.62 6.85 2.86
N ALA A 135 -7.83 6.83 2.31
CA ALA A 135 -8.52 5.61 1.93
C ALA A 135 -7.65 4.76 1.00
N PRO A 136 -7.71 3.43 1.12
CA PRO A 136 -6.90 2.55 0.31
C PRO A 136 -7.40 2.54 -1.14
N PHE A 137 -6.51 2.21 -2.07
CA PHE A 137 -6.82 2.00 -3.48
C PHE A 137 -6.06 0.78 -3.99
N SER A 138 -6.58 0.17 -5.06
CA SER A 138 -5.93 -0.95 -5.72
C SER A 138 -5.14 -0.53 -6.96
N LEU A 139 -4.06 -1.26 -7.20
CA LEU A 139 -3.40 -1.41 -8.48
C LEU A 139 -3.54 -2.88 -8.87
N ASP A 140 -4.44 -3.12 -9.82
CA ASP A 140 -4.90 -4.44 -10.22
C ASP A 140 -4.25 -4.85 -11.52
N TYR A 141 -3.71 -6.06 -11.55
CA TYR A 141 -3.25 -6.74 -12.75
C TYR A 141 -4.22 -7.85 -13.10
N THR A 142 -4.68 -7.83 -14.33
CA THR A 142 -5.60 -8.84 -14.84
C THR A 142 -5.07 -9.36 -16.16
N ALA A 143 -4.97 -10.69 -16.30
CA ALA A 143 -4.62 -11.38 -17.54
C ALA A 143 -5.73 -12.37 -17.92
N ILE A 144 -6.28 -12.24 -19.13
CA ILE A 144 -7.45 -12.97 -19.61
C ILE A 144 -7.16 -13.49 -21.02
N THR A 145 -7.50 -14.74 -21.33
CA THR A 145 -7.63 -15.21 -22.72
C THR A 145 -8.92 -14.68 -23.35
N SER A 146 -9.28 -15.11 -24.56
CA SER A 146 -10.59 -14.79 -25.14
C SER A 146 -11.79 -15.32 -24.33
N SER A 147 -11.57 -16.27 -23.41
CA SER A 147 -12.67 -16.97 -22.72
C SER A 147 -12.46 -17.16 -21.21
N ARG A 148 -11.28 -16.86 -20.65
CA ARG A 148 -10.98 -17.18 -19.26
C ARG A 148 -9.95 -16.24 -18.62
N LEU A 149 -10.19 -15.86 -17.37
CA LEU A 149 -9.19 -15.22 -16.50
C LEU A 149 -8.03 -16.19 -16.23
N VAL A 150 -6.84 -15.81 -16.66
CA VAL A 150 -5.59 -16.57 -16.51
C VAL A 150 -4.83 -16.17 -15.25
N ALA A 151 -4.82 -14.88 -14.91
CA ALA A 151 -4.19 -14.38 -13.70
C ALA A 151 -4.86 -13.10 -13.22
N GLU A 152 -4.97 -12.97 -11.91
CA GLU A 152 -5.35 -11.72 -11.24
C GLU A 152 -4.38 -11.49 -10.08
N LYS A 153 -3.76 -10.31 -10.03
CA LYS A 153 -2.95 -9.86 -8.90
C LYS A 153 -3.45 -8.49 -8.48
N ARG A 154 -3.89 -8.36 -7.24
CA ARG A 154 -4.33 -7.10 -6.65
C ARG A 154 -3.30 -6.63 -5.64
N LEU A 155 -2.78 -5.44 -5.84
CA LEU A 155 -1.96 -4.73 -4.86
C LEU A 155 -2.78 -3.60 -4.26
N MET A 156 -2.91 -3.55 -2.94
CA MET A 156 -3.61 -2.47 -2.25
C MET A 156 -2.61 -1.53 -1.60
N PHE A 157 -2.82 -0.22 -1.74
CA PHE A 157 -1.97 0.80 -1.15
C PHE A 157 -2.83 1.87 -0.48
N SER A 158 -2.27 2.63 0.44
CA SER A 158 -2.96 3.74 1.09
C SER A 158 -2.32 5.07 0.68
N VAL A 159 -3.12 6.14 0.57
CA VAL A 159 -2.58 7.48 0.31
C VAL A 159 -1.93 8.02 1.59
N GLU A 160 -0.75 8.60 1.47
CA GLU A 160 -0.12 9.31 2.58
C GLU A 160 -0.88 10.59 2.90
N THR A 161 -1.30 10.73 4.16
CA THR A 161 -1.85 11.95 4.75
C THR A 161 -0.99 12.35 5.93
N GLU A 162 -1.09 13.59 6.41
CA GLU A 162 -0.37 13.98 7.63
C GLU A 162 -0.71 13.09 8.82
N ARG A 163 -1.98 12.71 8.95
CA ARG A 163 -2.46 11.83 10.02
C ARG A 163 -1.84 10.45 9.92
N SER A 164 -1.87 9.81 8.75
CA SER A 164 -1.30 8.46 8.58
C SER A 164 0.22 8.49 8.72
N ARG A 165 0.89 9.52 8.20
CA ARG A 165 2.34 9.71 8.35
C ARG A 165 2.79 9.79 9.81
N ARG A 166 2.07 10.50 10.68
CA ARG A 166 2.39 10.60 12.12
C ARG A 166 2.30 9.26 12.87
N GLN A 167 1.55 8.31 12.33
CA GLN A 167 1.34 6.99 12.93
C GLN A 167 2.19 5.88 12.27
N ALA A 168 2.87 6.22 11.19
CA ALA A 168 3.68 5.30 10.41
C ALA A 168 5.14 5.31 10.88
N ARG A 169 5.83 4.19 10.68
CA ARG A 169 7.29 4.15 10.79
C ARG A 169 7.92 4.59 9.47
N GLN A 170 8.99 5.35 9.56
CA GLN A 170 9.79 5.74 8.41
C GLN A 170 10.79 4.62 8.05
N VAL A 171 10.83 4.22 6.78
CA VAL A 171 11.73 3.18 6.27
C VAL A 171 12.52 3.73 5.08
N VAL A 172 13.85 3.66 5.17
CA VAL A 172 14.75 4.01 4.07
C VAL A 172 14.92 2.79 3.16
N VAL A 173 14.69 3.00 1.88
CA VAL A 173 14.63 1.98 0.84
C VAL A 173 16.02 1.78 0.24
N LYS A 174 16.48 0.52 0.18
CA LYS A 174 17.71 0.12 -0.49
C LYS A 174 17.48 -0.06 -2.01
N ASP A 175 18.54 -0.36 -2.75
CA ASP A 175 18.56 -0.38 -4.22
C ASP A 175 17.49 -1.26 -4.88
N ARG A 176 17.03 -2.33 -4.21
CA ARG A 176 16.02 -3.26 -4.74
C ARG A 176 14.57 -2.88 -4.43
N GLY A 177 14.33 -1.84 -3.64
CA GLY A 177 12.98 -1.53 -3.14
C GLY A 177 12.64 -2.25 -1.85
N ILE A 178 11.40 -2.06 -1.38
CA ILE A 178 10.80 -2.87 -0.30
C ILE A 178 9.99 -4.01 -0.91
N GLU A 179 10.11 -5.20 -0.37
CA GLU A 179 9.23 -6.30 -0.77
C GLU A 179 7.82 -6.08 -0.21
N ILE A 180 6.82 -6.16 -1.08
CA ILE A 180 5.41 -6.06 -0.70
C ILE A 180 4.71 -7.41 -0.88
N ILE A 181 3.92 -7.79 0.14
CA ILE A 181 3.09 -8.99 0.15
C ILE A 181 1.64 -8.55 -0.07
N PRO A 182 0.98 -9.03 -1.12
CA PRO A 182 -0.43 -8.74 -1.36
C PRO A 182 -1.32 -9.21 -0.19
N VAL A 183 -2.19 -8.35 0.33
CA VAL A 183 -3.20 -8.75 1.34
C VAL A 183 -4.35 -9.53 0.72
N ALA A 184 -4.71 -9.21 -0.52
CA ALA A 184 -5.81 -9.88 -1.22
C ALA A 184 -5.41 -11.30 -1.64
N ALA A 185 -6.33 -12.25 -1.49
CA ALA A 185 -6.14 -13.63 -1.93
C ALA A 185 -5.82 -13.66 -3.43
N GLN A 186 -4.69 -14.27 -3.80
CA GLN A 186 -4.35 -14.45 -5.20
C GLN A 186 -5.28 -15.51 -5.79
N ALA A 187 -6.14 -15.13 -6.73
CA ALA A 187 -7.11 -16.04 -7.34
C ALA A 187 -6.44 -17.25 -8.02
N ASN A 188 -5.18 -17.13 -8.45
CA ASN A 188 -4.42 -18.20 -9.11
C ASN A 188 -3.10 -18.51 -8.38
N LYS A 189 -2.97 -19.78 -7.94
CA LYS A 189 -1.89 -20.35 -7.12
C LYS A 189 -0.57 -20.61 -7.86
N GLU A 190 -0.47 -20.36 -9.16
CA GLU A 190 0.57 -21.05 -9.96
C GLU A 190 1.92 -20.33 -10.06
N VAL A 191 2.08 -19.08 -9.62
CA VAL A 191 3.41 -18.46 -9.52
C VAL A 191 3.53 -17.56 -8.29
N PRO A 192 4.42 -17.88 -7.32
CA PRO A 192 4.81 -16.93 -6.29
C PRO A 192 5.70 -15.87 -6.95
N VAL A 193 5.07 -14.80 -7.43
CA VAL A 193 5.74 -13.59 -7.89
C VAL A 193 5.94 -12.70 -6.66
N ARG A 194 7.19 -12.32 -6.41
CA ARG A 194 7.53 -11.32 -5.39
C ARG A 194 7.48 -9.95 -6.05
N PHE A 195 6.98 -8.96 -5.31
CA PHE A 195 6.80 -7.60 -5.77
C PHE A 195 7.73 -6.70 -4.95
N PHE A 196 8.50 -5.85 -5.62
CA PHE A 196 9.37 -4.90 -4.95
C PHE A 196 9.02 -3.48 -5.37
N LEU A 197 8.65 -2.65 -4.40
CA LEU A 197 8.25 -1.27 -4.61
C LEU A 197 9.42 -0.32 -4.32
N THR A 198 9.67 0.61 -5.24
CA THR A 198 10.74 1.60 -5.14
C THR A 198 10.23 3.01 -5.47
N PRO A 199 10.56 4.04 -4.67
CA PRO A 199 10.26 5.42 -5.02
C PRO A 199 11.25 5.95 -6.07
N ILE A 200 10.73 6.59 -7.10
CA ILE A 200 11.53 7.23 -8.15
C ILE A 200 11.79 8.69 -7.77
N GLY A 201 13.07 9.07 -7.68
CA GLY A 201 13.51 10.41 -7.28
C GLY A 201 14.61 10.36 -6.22
N LYS A 202 14.93 11.53 -5.65
CA LYS A 202 15.97 11.69 -4.61
C LYS A 202 15.55 11.14 -3.25
N ASP A 203 14.27 11.21 -2.93
CA ASP A 203 13.75 10.70 -1.66
C ASP A 203 13.49 9.19 -1.77
N LYS A 204 14.26 8.42 -0.98
CA LYS A 204 14.21 6.97 -0.93
C LYS A 204 13.48 6.45 0.32
N THR A 205 12.44 7.15 0.75
CA THR A 205 11.75 6.83 2.00
C THR A 205 10.30 6.39 1.76
N PHE A 206 9.89 5.29 2.40
CA PHE A 206 8.48 4.96 2.61
C PHE A 206 8.04 5.20 4.05
N TYR A 207 6.76 5.50 4.21
CA TYR A 207 6.09 5.42 5.50
C TYR A 207 5.24 4.15 5.52
N ILE A 208 5.44 3.33 6.55
CA ILE A 208 4.79 2.02 6.70
C ILE A 208 3.88 2.05 7.93
N MET A 209 2.59 1.81 7.74
CA MET A 209 1.61 1.74 8.82
C MET A 209 1.69 0.43 9.59
N PRO A 210 1.51 0.44 10.93
CA PRO A 210 1.21 -0.77 11.70
C PRO A 210 -0.04 -1.49 11.15
N LEU A 211 -0.06 -2.82 11.19
CA LEU A 211 -1.13 -3.62 10.57
C LEU A 211 -2.50 -3.37 11.20
N ASP A 212 -2.53 -3.21 12.53
CA ASP A 212 -3.71 -2.88 13.34
C ASP A 212 -4.29 -1.48 13.04
N ARG A 213 -3.53 -0.64 12.35
CA ARG A 213 -3.90 0.74 11.99
C ARG A 213 -4.11 0.92 10.48
N CYS A 214 -4.12 -0.18 9.72
CA CYS A 214 -4.42 -0.11 8.30
C CYS A 214 -5.91 0.12 8.07
N PRO A 215 -6.29 0.93 7.05
CA PRO A 215 -7.68 1.03 6.68
C PRO A 215 -8.19 -0.37 6.28
N ASN A 216 -9.33 -0.78 6.85
CA ASN A 216 -9.91 -2.08 6.52
C ASN A 216 -10.39 -2.08 5.05
N PRO A 217 -9.92 -3.02 4.20
CA PRO A 217 -10.34 -3.12 2.80
C PRO A 217 -11.85 -3.27 2.61
N GLY A 218 -12.53 -3.87 3.59
CA GLY A 218 -13.97 -4.15 3.59
C GLY A 218 -14.84 -3.04 4.18
N THR A 219 -14.25 -1.92 4.62
CA THR A 219 -15.00 -0.74 5.11
C THR A 219 -15.04 0.37 4.06
N ILE A 220 -15.11 -0.01 2.78
CA ILE A 220 -15.81 0.84 1.81
C ILE A 220 -17.25 0.80 2.29
N ALA A 221 -17.59 1.77 3.14
CA ALA A 221 -18.90 1.84 3.75
C ALA A 221 -19.92 1.88 2.62
N THR A 222 -20.70 0.81 2.52
CA THR A 222 -22.10 0.89 2.20
C THR A 222 -22.78 1.80 3.25
N SER A 223 -22.51 3.09 3.18
CA SER A 223 -23.31 4.14 3.79
C SER A 223 -23.72 5.06 2.64
N GLY A 224 -24.95 5.15 2.21
CA GLY A 224 -26.19 4.66 2.79
C GLY A 224 -27.25 5.65 2.32
N ARG A 225 -28.01 5.24 1.31
CA ARG A 225 -29.22 5.90 0.76
C ARG A 225 -29.07 7.31 0.20
#